data_AF-A0A399EMK2-F1
#
_entry.id   AF-A0A399EMK2-F1
#
_cell.length_a   1.000
_cell.length_b   1.000
_cell.length_c   1.000
_cell.angle_alpha   90.00
_cell.angle_beta   90.00
_cell.angle_gamma   90.00
#
_symmetry.space_group_name_H-M   'P 1'
#
loop_
_entity.id
_entity.type
_entity.pdbx_description
1 polymer ?
#
loop_
_entity_poly.entity_id
_entity_poly.type
_entity_poly.pdbx_seq_one_letter_code
_entity_poly.pdbx_strand_id
1 'polypeptide(L)'
;MKATQPILLSIKPSANPLHRFEQAPPSSREALLKLWQELAPSVRAADPARYFAVREALEQEIPFTVLALYVFRECRRALESPRAQRRAE
;
A
#
# COMPACT_ATOMS: atom_id res chain seq x y z
N MET A 1 25.86 36.11 13.39
CA MET A 1 25.95 34.71 12.90
C MET A 1 24.60 34.07 13.15
N LYS A 2 23.78 33.82 12.11
CA LYS A 2 22.46 33.20 12.27
C LYS A 2 22.64 31.69 12.43
N ALA A 3 22.16 31.14 13.54
CA ALA A 3 22.16 29.70 13.79
C ALA A 3 21.13 29.04 12.86
N THR A 4 21.61 28.18 11.96
CA THR A 4 20.79 27.29 11.15
C THR A 4 20.18 26.24 12.08
N GLN A 5 18.91 26.40 12.43
CA GLN A 5 18.18 25.37 13.18
C GLN A 5 17.96 24.15 12.25
N PRO A 6 18.21 22.92 12.73
CA PRO A 6 17.94 21.72 11.94
C PRO A 6 16.43 21.56 11.77
N ILE A 7 15.99 21.47 10.51
CA ILE A 7 14.61 21.14 10.17
C ILE A 7 14.36 19.70 10.62
N LEU A 8 13.71 19.52 11.77
CA LEU A 8 13.12 18.25 12.15
C LEU A 8 11.96 17.96 11.19
N LEU A 9 12.21 17.12 10.19
CA LEU A 9 11.15 16.49 9.41
C LEU A 9 10.39 15.54 10.34
N SER A 10 9.35 16.06 11.00
CA SER A 10 8.37 15.23 11.69
C SER A 10 7.60 14.45 10.63
N ILE A 11 8.08 13.24 10.32
CA ILE A 11 7.37 12.27 9.50
C ILE A 11 6.16 11.86 10.33
N LYS A 12 5.03 12.57 10.17
CA LYS A 12 3.75 12.09 10.69
C LYS A 12 3.54 10.70 10.09
N PRO A 13 3.26 9.66 10.90
CA PRO A 13 2.84 8.38 10.35
C PRO A 13 1.61 8.66 9.49
N SER A 14 1.75 8.43 8.20
CA SER A 14 0.70 8.70 7.23
C SER A 14 -0.53 7.87 7.61
N ALA A 15 -1.69 8.51 7.75
CA ALA A 15 -2.95 7.79 7.98
C ALA A 15 -3.29 6.84 6.82
N ASN A 16 -2.65 7.01 5.64
CA ASN A 16 -2.82 6.14 4.49
C ASN A 16 -2.17 4.76 4.74
N PRO A 17 -2.94 3.65 4.73
CA PRO A 17 -2.40 2.30 4.90
C PRO A 17 -1.32 1.93 3.87
N LEU A 18 -1.39 2.50 2.66
CA LEU A 18 -0.42 2.23 1.59
C LEU A 18 0.97 2.82 1.91
N HIS A 19 1.01 4.03 2.44
CA HIS A 19 2.26 4.66 2.88
C HIS A 19 2.81 3.97 4.13
N ARG A 20 1.95 3.40 5.00
CA ARG A 20 2.42 2.55 6.12
C ARG A 20 3.09 1.28 5.60
N PHE A 21 2.58 0.70 4.51
CA PHE A 21 3.24 -0.41 3.80
C PHE A 21 4.66 -0.02 3.37
N GLU A 22 4.85 1.19 2.83
CA GLU A 22 6.16 1.69 2.38
C GLU A 22 7.14 1.88 3.53
N GLN A 23 6.68 2.48 4.63
CA GLN A 23 7.54 2.83 5.77
C GLN A 23 7.89 1.62 6.63
N ALA A 24 6.95 0.69 6.78
CA ALA A 24 7.09 -0.52 7.57
C ALA A 24 6.51 -1.71 6.81
N PRO A 25 7.27 -2.28 5.85
CA PRO A 25 6.82 -3.44 5.10
C PRO A 25 6.45 -4.59 6.04
N PRO A 26 5.38 -5.36 5.74
CA PRO A 26 5.02 -6.51 6.55
C PRO A 26 6.19 -7.51 6.57
N SER A 27 6.44 -8.09 7.74
CA SER A 27 7.47 -9.11 7.95
C SER A 27 6.93 -10.54 7.94
N SER A 28 5.60 -10.70 7.85
CA SER A 28 4.93 -12.00 7.84
C SER A 28 3.68 -11.99 6.96
N ARG A 29 3.22 -13.18 6.56
CA ARG A 29 1.97 -13.35 5.81
C ARG A 29 0.76 -12.85 6.59
N GLU A 30 0.74 -13.05 7.90
CA GLU A 30 -0.33 -12.54 8.76
C GLU A 30 -0.36 -11.00 8.78
N ALA A 31 0.80 -10.36 8.90
CA ALA A 31 0.90 -8.90 8.84
C ALA A 31 0.45 -8.34 7.49
N LEU A 32 0.83 -9.03 6.40
CA LEU A 32 0.38 -8.69 5.05
C LEU A 32 -1.14 -8.81 4.90
N LEU A 33 -1.76 -9.85 5.44
CA LEU A 33 -3.22 -10.05 5.39
C LEU A 33 -3.97 -8.98 6.19
N LYS A 34 -3.47 -8.60 7.38
CA LYS A 34 -4.05 -7.50 8.18
C LYS A 34 -4.02 -6.19 7.39
N LEU A 35 -2.88 -5.87 6.79
CA LEU A 35 -2.73 -4.66 5.97
C LEU A 35 -3.60 -4.70 4.71
N TRP A 36 -3.74 -5.87 4.08
CA TRP A 36 -4.65 -6.06 2.97
C TRP A 36 -6.12 -5.84 3.37
N GLN A 37 -6.57 -6.28 4.54
CA GLN A 37 -7.95 -6.03 5.00
C GLN A 37 -8.27 -4.54 5.10
N GLU A 38 -7.28 -3.71 5.44
CA GLU A 38 -7.44 -2.25 5.49
C GLU A 38 -7.46 -1.61 4.10
N LEU A 39 -6.64 -2.11 3.16
CA LEU A 39 -6.53 -1.56 1.79
C LEU A 39 -7.61 -2.06 0.83
N ALA A 40 -8.08 -3.29 1.04
CA ALA A 40 -8.96 -4.02 0.13
C ALA A 40 -10.22 -3.23 -0.28
N PRO A 41 -10.96 -2.54 0.62
CA PRO A 41 -12.13 -1.77 0.24
C PRO A 41 -11.80 -0.63 -0.73
N SER A 42 -10.73 0.13 -0.46
CA SER A 42 -10.29 1.24 -1.31
C SER A 42 -9.78 0.74 -2.66
N VAL A 43 -9.01 -0.34 -2.66
CA VAL A 43 -8.52 -0.97 -3.90
C VAL A 43 -9.68 -1.48 -4.74
N ARG A 44 -10.69 -2.12 -4.12
CA ARG A 44 -11.91 -2.59 -4.80
C ARG A 44 -12.69 -1.44 -5.42
N ALA A 45 -12.82 -0.31 -4.73
CA ALA A 45 -13.52 0.87 -5.23
C ALA A 45 -12.78 1.52 -6.41
N ALA A 46 -11.45 1.61 -6.34
CA ALA A 46 -10.64 2.27 -7.36
C ALA A 46 -10.38 1.40 -8.61
N ASP A 47 -10.02 0.13 -8.41
CA ASP A 47 -9.68 -0.81 -9.49
C ASP A 47 -10.07 -2.26 -9.09
N PRO A 48 -11.31 -2.69 -9.40
CA PRO A 48 -11.79 -4.04 -9.10
C PRO A 48 -10.92 -5.15 -9.69
N ALA A 49 -10.30 -4.93 -10.87
CA ALA A 49 -9.47 -5.93 -11.51
C ALA A 49 -8.23 -6.23 -10.65
N ARG A 50 -7.60 -5.20 -10.08
CA ARG A 50 -6.47 -5.36 -9.16
C ARG A 50 -6.88 -5.96 -7.84
N TYR A 51 -8.06 -5.63 -7.34
CA TYR A 51 -8.60 -6.28 -6.14
C TYR A 51 -8.66 -7.81 -6.30
N PHE A 52 -9.20 -8.30 -7.41
CA PHE A 52 -9.25 -9.74 -7.68
C PHE A 52 -7.86 -10.35 -7.88
N ALA A 53 -6.98 -9.67 -8.62
CA ALA A 53 -5.62 -10.14 -8.84
C ALA A 53 -4.81 -10.27 -7.54
N VAL A 54 -5.04 -9.38 -6.55
CA VAL A 54 -4.43 -9.49 -5.22
C VAL A 54 -5.07 -10.61 -4.41
N ARG A 55 -6.41 -10.72 -4.42
CA ARG A 55 -7.15 -11.80 -3.75
C ARG A 55 -6.65 -13.18 -4.19
N GLU A 56 -6.52 -13.41 -5.49
CA GLU A 56 -6.03 -14.67 -6.03
C GLU A 56 -4.58 -14.94 -5.61
N ALA A 57 -3.68 -13.95 -5.70
CA ALA A 57 -2.29 -14.12 -5.30
C ALA A 57 -2.12 -14.46 -3.81
N LEU A 58 -2.99 -13.92 -2.94
CA LEU A 58 -2.99 -14.24 -1.51
C LEU A 58 -3.42 -15.68 -1.21
N GLU A 59 -4.08 -16.36 -2.13
CA GLU A 59 -4.47 -17.77 -2.00
C GLU A 59 -3.39 -18.73 -2.53
N GLN A 60 -2.42 -18.22 -3.29
CA GLN A 60 -1.32 -19.03 -3.82
C GLN A 60 -0.16 -19.22 -2.82
N GLU A 61 0.55 -20.34 -2.97
CA GLU A 61 1.79 -20.66 -2.25
C GLU A 61 3.00 -19.93 -2.84
N ILE A 62 2.93 -18.60 -2.89
CA ILE A 62 4.01 -17.74 -3.38
C ILE A 62 4.98 -17.44 -2.22
N PRO A 63 6.32 -17.41 -2.47
CA PRO A 63 7.29 -16.95 -1.49
C PRO A 63 6.93 -15.57 -0.92
N PHE A 64 6.98 -15.43 0.41
CA PHE A 64 6.47 -14.25 1.12
C PHE A 64 6.98 -12.92 0.54
N THR A 65 8.28 -12.80 0.31
CA THR A 65 8.89 -11.56 -0.21
C THR A 65 8.30 -11.18 -1.57
N VAL A 66 8.08 -12.16 -2.45
CA VAL A 66 7.50 -11.94 -3.78
C VAL A 66 6.04 -11.53 -3.65
N LEU A 67 5.28 -12.21 -2.78
CA LEU A 67 3.88 -11.90 -2.52
C LEU A 67 3.72 -10.48 -1.95
N ALA A 68 4.52 -10.09 -0.95
CA ALA A 68 4.45 -8.76 -0.35
C ALA A 68 4.74 -7.65 -1.38
N LEU A 69 5.77 -7.81 -2.21
CA LEU A 69 6.10 -6.86 -3.28
C LEU A 69 4.99 -6.78 -4.34
N TYR A 70 4.41 -7.92 -4.71
CA TYR A 70 3.30 -7.97 -5.66
C TYR A 70 2.07 -7.22 -5.14
N VAL A 71 1.61 -7.56 -3.93
CA VAL A 71 0.45 -6.91 -3.30
C VAL A 71 0.65 -5.41 -3.23
N PHE A 72 1.83 -4.98 -2.77
CA PHE A 72 2.17 -3.58 -2.69
C PHE A 72 2.09 -2.85 -4.04
N ARG A 73 2.70 -3.41 -5.08
CA ARG A 73 2.69 -2.85 -6.43
C ARG A 73 1.26 -2.68 -6.96
N GLU A 74 0.41 -3.67 -6.75
CA GLU A 74 -0.97 -3.64 -7.23
C GLU A 74 -1.82 -2.64 -6.45
N CYS A 75 -1.66 -2.53 -5.13
CA CYS A 75 -2.30 -1.50 -4.32
C CYS A 75 -1.90 -0.08 -4.75
N ARG A 76 -0.61 0.16 -5.02
CA ARG A 76 -0.14 1.47 -5.54
C ARG A 76 -0.75 1.79 -6.89
N ARG A 77 -0.77 0.83 -7.81
CA ARG A 77 -1.37 1.04 -9.14
C ARG A 77 -2.88 1.29 -9.07
N ALA A 78 -3.57 0.72 -8.09
CA ALA A 78 -4.99 0.99 -7.87
C ALA A 78 -5.23 2.39 -7.31
N LEU A 79 -4.43 2.82 -6.33
CA LEU A 79 -4.72 4.01 -5.52
C LEU A 79 -3.98 5.29 -5.94
N GLU A 80 -2.81 5.17 -6.56
CA GLU A 80 -1.93 6.29 -6.92
C GLU A 80 -1.81 6.49 -8.44
N SER A 81 -2.44 5.65 -9.26
CA SER A 81 -2.38 5.80 -10.71
C SER A 81 -3.19 7.02 -11.17
N PRO A 82 -2.68 7.84 -12.12
CA PRO A 82 -3.41 8.97 -12.70
C PRO A 82 -4.76 8.59 -13.37
N ARG A 83 -4.98 7.30 -13.61
CA ARG A 83 -6.26 6.76 -14.10
C ARG A 83 -7.31 6.58 -12.99
N ALA A 84 -6.89 6.33 -11.75
CA ALA A 84 -7.78 6.25 -10.60
C ALA A 84 -8.28 7.63 -10.19
N GLN A 85 -7.42 8.65 -10.28
CA GLN A 85 -7.75 10.05 -10.00
C GLN A 85 -8.88 10.59 -10.90
N ARG A 86 -8.86 10.24 -12.20
CA ARG A 86 -9.88 10.64 -13.18
C ARG A 86 -11.25 9.95 -13.03
N ARG A 87 -11.39 8.94 -12.17
CA ARG A 87 -12.68 8.30 -11.87
C ARG A 87 -13.33 8.82 -10.58
N ALA A 88 -12.61 9.62 -9.81
CA ALA A 88 -13.07 10.22 -8.56
C ALA A 88 -13.48 11.70 -8.70
N GLU A 89 -13.40 12.25 -9.91
CA GLU A 89 -13.92 13.55 -10.35
C GLU A 89 -15.17 13.33 -11.21
#